data_AF-A0A6N6S0A1-F1
#
_entry.id   AF-A0A6N6S0A1-F1
#
_cell.length_a   1.000
_cell.length_b   1.000
_cell.length_c   1.000
_cell.angle_alpha   90.00
_cell.angle_beta   90.00
_cell.angle_gamma   90.00
#
_symmetry.space_group_name_H-M   'P 1'
#
loop_
_entity.id
_entity.type
_entity.pdbx_description
1 polymer ?
#
loop_
_entity_poly.entity_id
_entity_poly.type
_entity_poly.pdbx_seq_one_letter_code
_entity_poly.pdbx_strand_id
1 'polypeptide(L)' 'YLVSQIGMPITEPQMVHVKVRSHLPIKAAEEKCMTIIKRHLDRTPQLWTGILERHYSLF' A
#
# COMPACT_ATOMS: atom_id res chain seq x y z
N TYR A 1 4.05 4.81 -5.04
CA TYR A 1 3.99 3.96 -6.25
C TYR A 1 4.15 2.51 -5.84
N LEU A 2 3.36 1.62 -6.44
CA LEU A 2 3.42 0.17 -6.24
C LEU A 2 3.62 -0.48 -7.60
N VAL A 3 4.59 -1.38 -7.69
CA VAL A 3 4.93 -2.11 -8.92
C VAL A 3 4.77 -3.59 -8.65
N SER A 4 3.89 -4.25 -9.40
CA SER A 4 3.66 -5.70 -9.33
C SER A 4 4.63 -6.45 -10.23
N GLN A 5 4.73 -7.76 -10.00
CA GLN A 5 5.43 -8.69 -10.89
C GLN A 5 4.45 -9.79 -11.31
N ILE A 6 4.44 -10.12 -12.61
CA ILE A 6 3.59 -11.20 -13.13
C ILE A 6 3.99 -12.51 -12.46
N GLY A 7 3.00 -13.26 -11.97
CA GLY A 7 3.19 -14.51 -11.25
C GLY A 7 3.41 -14.35 -9.74
N MET A 8 3.52 -13.12 -9.22
CA MET A 8 3.59 -12.86 -7.78
C MET A 8 2.21 -12.49 -7.21
N PRO A 9 1.91 -12.85 -5.95
CA PRO A 9 0.71 -12.39 -5.27
C PRO A 9 0.58 -10.86 -5.27
N ILE A 10 -0.65 -10.34 -5.37
CA ILE A 10 -0.90 -8.89 -5.32
C ILE A 10 -0.49 -8.25 -3.98
N THR A 11 -0.37 -9.06 -2.93
CA THR A 11 0.11 -8.67 -1.60
C THR A 11 1.64 -8.59 -1.51
N GLU A 12 2.35 -9.09 -2.51
CA GLU A 12 3.82 -9.17 -2.57
C GLU A 12 4.34 -8.42 -3.82
N PRO A 13 4.24 -7.08 -3.84
CA PRO A 13 4.72 -6.29 -4.96
C PRO A 13 6.25 -6.37 -5.08
N GLN A 14 6.75 -6.26 -6.31
CA GLN A 14 8.19 -6.17 -6.58
C GLN A 14 8.82 -4.92 -5.94
N MET A 15 8.07 -3.81 -5.90
CA MET A 15 8.54 -2.57 -5.30
C MET A 15 7.38 -1.74 -4.75
N VAL A 16 7.59 -1.16 -3.57
CA VAL A 16 6.77 -0.07 -3.02
C VAL A 16 7.67 1.14 -2.81
N HIS A 17 7.39 2.22 -3.52
CA HIS A 17 8.11 3.49 -3.38
C HIS A 17 7.20 4.52 -2.72
N VAL A 18 7.62 5.02 -1.55
CA VAL A 18 6.92 6.06 -0.80
C VAL A 18 7.82 7.30 -0.70
N LYS A 19 7.28 8.45 -1.13
CA LYS A 19 7.91 9.76 -0.92
C LYS A 19 7.10 10.52 0.11
N VAL A 20 7.74 10.90 1.21
CA VAL A 20 7.09 11.62 2.32
C VAL A 20 7.96 12.79 2.72
N ARG A 21 7.33 13.93 2.97
CA ARG A 21 7.93 15.08 3.63
C ARG A 21 7.43 15.09 5.07
N SER A 22 8.34 15.08 6.04
CA SER A 22 7.99 14.99 7.46
C SER A 22 8.99 15.76 8.31
N HIS A 23 8.54 16.17 9.50
CA HIS A 23 9.40 16.69 10.56
C HIS A 23 9.96 15.58 11.47
N LEU A 24 9.53 14.33 11.27
CA LEU A 24 10.02 13.19 12.03
C LEU A 24 11.45 12.81 11.61
N PRO A 25 12.25 12.23 12.54
CA PRO A 25 13.49 11.57 12.17
C PRO A 25 13.26 10.47 11.13
N ILE A 26 14.22 10.28 10.22
CA ILE A 26 14.12 9.34 9.08
C ILE A 26 13.67 7.95 9.52
N LYS A 27 14.32 7.37 10.54
CA LYS A 27 13.97 6.02 11.04
C LYS A 27 12.53 5.92 11.54
N ALA A 28 12.06 6.93 12.27
CA ALA A 28 10.69 6.96 12.79
C ALA A 28 9.65 7.11 11.66
N ALA A 29 10.00 7.87 10.61
CA ALA A 29 9.17 7.97 9.42
C ALA A 29 9.12 6.64 8.64
N GLU A 30 10.26 5.97 8.52
CA GLU A 30 10.39 4.68 7.84
C GLU A 30 9.58 3.58 8.53
N GLU A 31 9.72 3.40 9.84
CA GLU A 31 8.95 2.41 10.62
C GLU A 31 7.43 2.63 10.49
N LYS A 32 6.99 3.89 10.57
CA LYS A 32 5.59 4.25 10.37
C LYS A 32 5.12 3.93 8.96
N CYS A 33 5.90 4.29 7.95
CA CYS A 33 5.57 3.99 6.55
C CYS A 33 5.47 2.48 6.34
N MET A 34 6.44 1.70 6.83
CA MET A 34 6.43 0.24 6.71
C MET A 34 5.20 -0.39 7.37
N THR A 35 4.82 0.09 8.55
CA THR A 35 3.61 -0.40 9.25
C THR A 35 2.34 -0.11 8.43
N ILE A 36 2.22 1.09 7.86
CA ILE A 36 1.08 1.49 7.03
C ILE A 36 1.05 0.65 5.74
N ILE A 37 2.18 0.55 5.04
CA ILE A 37 2.32 -0.22 3.79
C ILE A 37 1.88 -1.66 4.02
N LYS A 38 2.44 -2.34 5.04
CA LYS A 38 2.10 -3.74 5.33
C LYS A 38 0.61 -3.93 5.60
N ARG A 39 0.01 -3.07 6.44
CA ARG A 39 -1.43 -3.11 6.73
C ARG A 39 -2.29 -2.98 5.47
N HIS A 40 -1.91 -2.10 4.54
CA HIS A 40 -2.65 -1.92 3.30
C HIS A 40 -2.43 -3.08 2.33
N LEU A 41 -1.21 -3.59 2.21
CA LEU A 41 -0.89 -4.77 1.39
C LEU A 41 -1.72 -5.98 1.83
N ASP A 42 -1.75 -6.28 3.13
CA ASP A 42 -2.51 -7.40 3.70
C ASP A 42 -4.02 -7.29 3.42
N ARG A 43 -4.54 -6.06 3.27
CA ARG A 43 -5.95 -5.78 2.98
C ARG A 43 -6.27 -5.60 1.51
N THR A 44 -5.27 -5.62 0.62
CA THR A 44 -5.45 -5.45 -0.83
C THR A 44 -6.52 -6.39 -1.40
N PRO A 45 -6.60 -7.68 -1.02
CA PRO A 45 -7.66 -8.56 -1.52
C PRO A 45 -9.09 -8.09 -1.19
N GLN A 46 -9.25 -7.34 -0.09
CA GLN A 46 -10.55 -6.82 0.37
C GLN A 46 -10.97 -5.54 -0.38
N LEU A 47 -10.04 -4.90 -1.11
CA LEU A 47 -10.37 -3.72 -1.92
C LEU A 47 -11.47 -4.03 -2.95
N TRP A 48 -11.47 -5.26 -3.49
CA TRP A 48 -12.46 -5.69 -4.46
C TRP A 48 -13.89 -5.55 -3.93
N THR A 49 -14.13 -5.98 -2.68
CA THR A 49 -15.43 -5.85 -2.02
C THR A 49 -15.87 -4.39 -1.94
N GLY A 50 -14.97 -3.49 -1.52
CA GLY A 50 -15.31 -2.07 -1.43
C GLY A 50 -15.54 -1.40 -2.79
N ILE A 51 -14.93 -1.89 -3.87
CA ILE A 51 -15.22 -1.42 -5.23
C ILE A 51 -16.64 -1.85 -5.62
N LEU A 52 -16.99 -3.12 -5.39
CA LEU A 52 -18.33 -3.64 -5.68
C LEU A 52 -19.42 -2.94 -4.87
N GLU A 53 -19.14 -2.63 -3.60
CA GLU A 53 -20.03 -1.91 -2.68
C GLU A 53 -20.09 -0.39 -2.92
N ARG A 54 -19.35 0.12 -3.91
CA ARG A 54 -19.26 1.56 -4.22
C ARG A 54 -18.72 2.41 -3.07
N HIS A 55 -17.89 1.81 -2.21
CA HIS A 55 -17.12 2.53 -1.19
C HIS A 55 -15.95 3.35 -1.76
N TYR A 56 -15.59 3.10 -3.03
CA TYR A 56 -14.56 3.85 -3.76
C TYR A 56 -15.13 4.46 -5.03
N SER A 57 -14.78 5.72 -5.29
CA SER A 57 -15.00 6.37 -6.60
C SER A 57 -13.75 6.16 -7.44
N LEU A 58 -13.90 5.58 -8.62
CA LEU A 58 -12.77 5.28 -9.51
C LEU A 58 -12.58 6.31 -10.63
N PHE A 59 -13.63 7.02 -11.03
CA PHE A 59 -13.65 8.21 -11.90
C PHE A 59 -15.11 8.65 -12.07
#